data_AF-A0A7J8ZBP9-F1
#
_entry.id   AF-A0A7J8ZBP9-F1
#
_cell.length_a   1.000
_cell.length_b   1.000
_cell.length_c   1.000
_cell.angle_alpha   90.00
_cell.angle_beta   90.00
_cell.angle_gamma   90.00
#
_symmetry.space_group_name_H-M   'P 1'
#
loop_
_entity.id
_entity.type
_entity.pdbx_description
1 polymer ?
#
loop_
_entity_poly.entity_id
_entity_poly.type
_entity_poly.pdbx_seq_one_letter_code
_entity_poly.pdbx_strand_id
1 'polypeptide(L)' 'MLKLTRFFTEVDDNGAQLDVKTQIKIGFKSLTKKFDGFIVTYNLGNKALALTQLMKELQSYEFMLNGGKPI' A
#
# COMPACT_ATOMS: atom_id res chain seq x y z
N MET A 1 -6.05 -3.33 6.10
CA MET A 1 -5.54 -4.12 4.94
C MET A 1 -6.55 -4.60 3.88
N LEU A 2 -7.65 -5.31 4.21
CA LEU A 2 -8.56 -5.97 3.22
C LEU A 2 -9.03 -5.08 2.04
N LYS A 3 -9.29 -3.79 2.28
CA LYS A 3 -9.71 -2.83 1.23
C LYS A 3 -8.63 -2.56 0.19
N LEU A 4 -7.35 -2.56 0.57
CA LEU A 4 -6.22 -2.31 -0.35
C LEU A 4 -5.92 -3.53 -1.19
N THR A 5 -5.90 -4.72 -0.58
CA THR A 5 -5.73 -5.97 -1.32
C THR A 5 -6.82 -6.07 -2.38
N ARG A 6 -8.09 -5.90 -1.99
CA ARG A 6 -9.22 -5.88 -2.94
C ARG A 6 -9.07 -4.80 -4.00
N PHE A 7 -8.65 -3.58 -3.66
CA PHE A 7 -8.45 -2.50 -4.63
C PHE A 7 -7.38 -2.85 -5.66
N PHE A 8 -6.23 -3.34 -5.23
CA PHE A 8 -5.16 -3.73 -6.16
C PHE A 8 -5.56 -4.94 -7.01
N THR A 9 -6.27 -5.91 -6.44
CA THR A 9 -6.81 -7.05 -7.20
C THR A 9 -7.87 -6.59 -8.22
N GLU A 10 -8.78 -5.69 -7.85
CA GLU A 10 -9.77 -5.11 -8.78
C GLU A 10 -9.10 -4.28 -9.89
N VAL A 11 -8.03 -3.56 -9.61
CA VAL A 11 -7.31 -2.79 -10.65
C VAL A 11 -6.57 -3.72 -11.62
N ASP A 12 -6.00 -4.82 -11.13
CA ASP A 12 -5.35 -5.86 -11.93
C ASP A 12 -6.39 -6.63 -12.78
N ASP A 13 -7.49 -7.08 -12.16
CA ASP A 13 -8.56 -7.87 -12.80
C ASP A 13 -9.38 -7.06 -13.82
N ASN A 14 -9.64 -5.77 -13.55
CA ASN A 14 -10.44 -4.93 -14.45
C ASN A 14 -9.63 -4.39 -15.64
N GLY A 15 -8.36 -4.80 -15.81
CA GLY A 15 -7.53 -4.43 -16.95
C GLY A 15 -7.34 -2.91 -17.10
N ALA A 16 -7.58 -2.14 -16.04
CA ALA A 16 -7.32 -0.71 -16.05
C ALA A 16 -5.80 -0.57 -16.21
N GLN A 17 -5.35 -0.16 -17.42
CA GLN A 17 -3.95 0.13 -17.75
C GLN A 17 -3.44 1.37 -16.99
N LEU A 18 -3.61 1.39 -15.68
CA LEU A 18 -2.94 2.34 -14.82
C LEU A 18 -1.53 1.83 -14.60
N ASP A 19 -0.56 2.67 -14.90
CA ASP A 19 0.81 2.38 -14.55
C ASP A 19 0.91 2.16 -13.02
N VAL A 20 1.84 1.29 -12.62
CA VAL A 20 2.01 0.86 -11.22
C VAL A 20 2.13 2.07 -10.26
N LYS A 21 2.78 3.16 -10.69
CA LYS A 21 2.94 4.36 -9.86
C LYS A 21 1.61 5.06 -9.61
N THR A 22 0.73 5.10 -10.61
CA THR A 22 -0.64 5.61 -10.45
C THR A 22 -1.47 4.74 -9.52
N GLN A 23 -1.39 3.41 -9.64
CA GLN A 23 -2.09 2.48 -8.74
C GLN A 23 -1.67 2.67 -7.27
N ILE A 24 -0.35 2.76 -7.03
CA ILE A 24 0.21 3.00 -5.69
C ILE A 24 -0.28 4.33 -5.13
N LYS A 25 -0.30 5.39 -5.95
CA LYS A 25 -0.76 6.72 -5.53
C LYS A 25 -2.23 6.71 -5.11
N ILE A 26 -3.09 6.00 -5.83
CA ILE A 26 -4.51 5.86 -5.45
C ILE A 26 -4.63 5.03 -4.17
N GLY A 27 -3.90 3.91 -4.08
CA GLY A 27 -3.84 3.09 -2.87
C GLY A 27 -3.46 3.91 -1.64
N PHE A 28 -2.42 4.76 -1.73
CA PHE A 28 -2.02 5.65 -0.64
C PHE A 28 -3.09 6.67 -0.25
N LYS A 29 -3.82 7.24 -1.21
CA LYS A 29 -4.94 8.16 -0.89
C LYS A 29 -6.08 7.46 -0.14
N SER A 30 -6.22 6.14 -0.27
CA SER A 30 -7.25 5.35 0.42
C SER A 30 -6.84 4.93 1.84
N LEU A 31 -5.58 5.10 2.22
CA LEU A 31 -5.08 4.76 3.55
C LEU A 31 -5.56 5.75 4.61
N THR A 32 -5.71 5.25 5.84
CA THR A 32 -5.97 6.11 6.99
C THR A 32 -4.71 6.92 7.34
N LYS A 33 -4.88 8.08 8.01
CA LYS A 33 -3.77 8.96 8.45
C LYS A 33 -2.70 8.25 9.31
N LYS A 34 -3.01 7.09 9.90
CA LYS A 34 -2.02 6.27 10.62
C LYS A 34 -0.85 5.83 9.75
N PHE A 35 -1.02 5.82 8.42
CA PHE A 35 0.01 5.44 7.45
C PHE A 35 0.79 6.63 6.86
N ASP A 36 0.56 7.87 7.32
CA ASP A 36 1.25 9.04 6.76
C ASP A 36 2.78 8.92 6.87
N GLY A 37 3.28 8.39 7.99
CA GLY A 37 4.70 8.11 8.19
C GLY A 37 5.27 7.13 7.15
N PHE A 38 4.54 6.05 6.87
CA PHE A 38 4.90 5.07 5.84
C PHE A 38 4.99 5.72 4.45
N ILE A 39 3.98 6.52 4.08
CA ILE A 39 3.91 7.20 2.77
C ILE A 39 5.10 8.15 2.60
N VAL A 40 5.45 8.91 3.64
CA VAL A 40 6.60 9.82 3.63
C VAL A 40 7.90 9.03 3.43
N THR A 41 8.13 7.95 4.18
CA THR A 41 9.33 7.11 4.03
C THR A 41 9.42 6.47 2.65
N TYR A 42 8.30 5.97 2.11
CA TYR A 42 8.24 5.40 0.77
C TYR A 42 8.66 6.41 -0.30
N ASN A 43 8.10 7.63 -0.25
CA ASN A 43 8.40 8.69 -1.21
C ASN A 43 9.85 9.17 -1.10
N LEU A 44 10.40 9.30 0.13
CA LEU A 44 11.79 9.69 0.38
C LEU A 44 12.79 8.64 -0.15
N GLY A 45 12.47 7.36 -0.01
CA GLY A 45 13.33 6.27 -0.47
C GLY A 45 13.36 6.10 -1.98
N ASN A 46 12.52 6.82 -2.74
CA ASN A 46 12.31 6.68 -4.18
C ASN A 46 12.20 5.19 -4.62
N LYS A 47 11.53 4.38 -3.78
CA LYS A 47 11.45 2.94 -4.01
C LYS A 47 10.45 2.68 -5.14
N ALA A 48 10.92 2.09 -6.24
CA ALA A 48 10.03 1.46 -7.22
C ALA A 48 9.74 0.03 -6.73
N LEU A 49 8.82 -0.12 -5.77
CA LEU A 49 8.41 -1.45 -5.31
C LEU A 49 7.40 -2.06 -6.30
N ALA A 50 7.53 -3.36 -6.53
CA ALA A 50 6.43 -4.15 -7.05
C ALA A 50 5.25 -4.10 -6.05
N LEU A 51 4.01 -4.15 -6.55
CA LEU A 51 2.80 -4.07 -5.72
C LEU A 51 2.78 -5.11 -4.61
N THR A 52 3.24 -6.34 -4.89
CA THR A 52 3.34 -7.42 -3.91
C THR A 52 4.30 -7.11 -2.76
N GLN A 53 5.40 -6.41 -3.05
CA GLN A 53 6.37 -5.96 -2.04
C GLN A 53 5.80 -4.81 -1.21
N LEU A 54 5.13 -3.86 -1.87
CA LEU A 54 4.45 -2.77 -1.18
C LEU A 54 3.39 -3.29 -0.21
N MET A 55 2.59 -4.30 -0.61
CA MET A 55 1.61 -4.93 0.27
C MET A 55 2.26 -5.54 1.52
N LYS A 56 3.39 -6.24 1.38
CA LYS A 56 4.13 -6.82 2.51
C LYS A 56 4.67 -5.74 3.45
N GLU A 57 5.23 -4.67 2.90
CA GLU A 57 5.72 -3.55 3.71
C GLU A 57 4.57 -2.85 4.46
N LEU A 58 3.41 -2.66 3.81
CA LEU A 58 2.21 -2.10 4.45
C LEU A 58 1.66 -2.99 5.57
N GLN A 59 1.65 -4.32 5.38
CA GLN A 59 1.26 -5.28 6.42
C GLN A 59 2.19 -5.22 7.63
N SER A 60 3.49 -5.18 7.38
CA SER A 60 4.51 -5.07 8.43
C SER A 60 4.33 -3.77 9.22
N TYR A 61 4.07 -2.66 8.54
CA TYR A 61 3.80 -1.37 9.18
C TYR A 61 2.53 -1.39 10.02
N GLU A 62 1.42 -1.96 9.51
CA GLU A 62 0.17 -2.11 10.26
C GLU A 62 0.36 -2.97 11.52
N PHE A 63 1.14 -4.05 11.42
CA PHE A 63 1.51 -4.90 12.55
C PHE A 63 2.31 -4.13 13.62
N MET A 64 3.28 -3.30 13.21
CA MET A 64 4.04 -2.45 14.14
C MET A 64 3.12 -1.42 14.83
N LEU A 65 2.22 -0.78 14.09
CA LEU A 65 1.25 0.18 14.65
C LEU A 65 0.32 -0.45 15.70
N ASN A 66 0.02 -1.74 15.58
CA ASN A 66 -0.82 -2.47 16.52
C ASN A 66 -0.04 -3.09 17.69
N GLY A 67 1.22 -2.67 17.90
CA GLY A 67 2.06 -3.15 19.01
C GLY A 67 2.52 -4.60 18.84
N GLY A 68 2.68 -5.07 17.60
CA GLY A 68 3.10 -6.43 17.30
C GLY A 68 2.05 -7.49 17.59
N LYS A 69 0.78 -7.10 17.71
CA LYS A 69 -0.34 -8.02 17.81
C LYS A 69 -0.85 -8.35 16.40
N PRO A 70 -0.99 -9.64 16.04
CA PRO A 70 -1.70 -10.03 14.84
C PRO A 70 -3.14 -9.49 14.92
N ILE A 71 -3.67 -9.03 13.79
CA ILE A 71 -5.06 -8.60 13.64
C ILE A 71 -5.90 -9.77 13.16
#